data_AF-A0AAN2TSB6-F1
#
_entry.id   AF-A0AAN2TSB6-F1
#
_cell.length_a   1.000
_cell.length_b   1.000
_cell.length_c   1.000
_cell.angle_alpha   90.00
_cell.angle_beta   90.00
_cell.angle_gamma   90.00
#
_symmetry.space_group_name_H-M   'P 1'
#
loop_
_entity.id
_entity.type
_entity.pdbx_description
1 polymer ?
#
loop_
_entity_poly.entity_id
_entity_poly.type
_entity_poly.pdbx_seq_one_letter_code
_entity_poly.pdbx_strand_id
1 'polypeptide(L)'
;MIKGKGNPNEHEFAEKIGVLYSLAYAVRMMPKQGYTPAGYFEYTVYPLEGIWDLTEEGKKLDTLNKDELLYTIMIRQPDFVTKEIVDRAFEHVEKKKPHPFLNDVRFGTFQDGLSVQILHVGPYDEPQSFKVMNEFIKNNNLEKHYNIGKYIFQILGKLNLQN
;
A
#
# COMPACT_ATOMS: atom_id res chain seq x y z
N MET A 1 6.21 4.04 1.70
CA MET A 1 5.89 2.60 1.74
C MET A 1 6.62 1.95 2.90
N ILE A 2 6.07 0.86 3.45
CA ILE A 2 6.66 0.09 4.54
C ILE A 2 6.33 -1.39 4.34
N LYS A 3 7.31 -2.26 4.63
CA LYS A 3 7.17 -3.71 4.52
C LYS A 3 6.79 -4.35 5.86
N GLY A 4 6.22 -5.54 5.82
CA GLY A 4 6.00 -6.34 7.01
C GLY A 4 5.57 -7.77 6.71
N LYS A 5 5.46 -8.54 7.79
CA LYS A 5 4.92 -9.90 7.83
C LYS A 5 3.82 -9.95 8.90
N GLY A 6 2.84 -10.82 8.73
CA GLY A 6 1.91 -11.21 9.76
C GLY A 6 0.48 -10.73 9.55
N ASN A 7 -0.38 -11.12 10.49
CA ASN A 7 -1.82 -10.89 10.41
C ASN A 7 -2.17 -9.39 10.46
N PRO A 8 -2.89 -8.86 9.45
CA PRO A 8 -3.27 -7.44 9.36
C PRO A 8 -4.21 -6.95 10.46
N ASN A 9 -4.76 -7.86 11.25
CA ASN A 9 -5.60 -7.53 12.39
C ASN A 9 -4.78 -7.23 13.66
N GLU A 10 -3.46 -7.44 13.62
CA GLU A 10 -2.58 -7.23 14.77
C GLU A 10 -2.11 -5.78 14.90
N HIS A 11 -1.74 -5.41 16.12
CA HIS A 11 -1.35 -4.04 16.48
C HIS A 11 -0.20 -3.48 15.62
N GLU A 12 0.78 -4.31 15.25
CA GLU A 12 1.90 -3.89 14.39
C GLU A 12 1.42 -3.32 13.06
N PHE A 13 0.43 -3.95 12.42
CA PHE A 13 -0.10 -3.49 11.14
C PHE A 13 -0.76 -2.11 11.27
N ALA A 14 -1.53 -1.91 12.34
CA ALA A 14 -2.17 -0.63 12.64
C ALA A 14 -1.14 0.49 12.91
N GLU A 15 -0.05 0.21 13.62
CA GLU A 15 1.04 1.16 13.85
C GLU A 15 1.77 1.56 12.56
N LYS A 16 2.00 0.59 11.65
CA LYS A 16 2.60 0.85 10.34
C LYS A 16 1.70 1.69 9.44
N ILE A 17 0.38 1.48 9.49
CA ILE A 17 -0.59 2.37 8.83
C ILE A 17 -0.52 3.77 9.45
N GLY A 18 -0.49 3.85 10.78
CA GLY A 18 -0.43 5.09 11.53
C GLY A 18 0.74 5.97 11.10
N VAL A 19 1.95 5.40 10.98
CA VAL A 19 3.13 6.17 10.57
C VAL A 19 3.05 6.65 9.12
N LEU A 20 2.49 5.86 8.20
CA LEU A 20 2.27 6.29 6.81
C LEU A 20 1.33 7.49 6.74
N TYR A 21 0.21 7.46 7.48
CA TYR A 21 -0.72 8.59 7.52
C TYR A 21 -0.10 9.81 8.20
N SER A 22 0.66 9.65 9.29
CA SER A 22 1.39 10.75 9.93
C SER A 22 2.28 11.49 8.93
N LEU A 23 3.05 10.75 8.12
CA LEU A 23 3.92 11.33 7.09
C LEU A 23 3.12 11.98 5.94
N ALA A 24 2.07 11.32 5.45
CA ALA A 24 1.25 11.87 4.36
C ALA A 24 0.54 13.17 4.77
N TYR A 25 0.01 13.23 6.01
CA TYR A 25 -0.58 14.44 6.55
C TYR A 25 0.44 15.53 6.86
N ALA A 26 1.66 15.18 7.28
CA ALA A 26 2.73 16.14 7.48
C ALA A 26 3.02 16.91 6.18
N VAL A 27 3.12 16.21 5.04
CA VAL A 27 3.25 16.85 3.71
C VAL A 27 2.02 17.71 3.39
N ARG A 28 0.81 17.15 3.53
CA ARG A 28 -0.44 17.85 3.20
C ARG A 28 -0.67 19.12 4.04
N MET A 29 -0.08 19.20 5.24
CA MET A 29 -0.27 20.31 6.17
C MET A 29 0.86 21.35 6.12
N MET A 30 1.91 21.14 5.33
CA MET A 30 3.03 22.07 5.22
C MET A 30 2.59 23.52 4.92
N PRO A 31 1.65 23.80 3.99
CA PRO A 31 1.23 25.17 3.72
C PRO A 31 0.64 25.87 4.95
N LYS A 32 -0.10 25.13 5.79
CA LYS A 32 -0.66 25.63 7.05
C LYS A 32 0.42 25.88 8.12
N GLN A 33 1.61 25.32 7.93
CA GLN A 33 2.78 25.49 8.78
C GLN A 33 3.77 26.53 8.23
N GLY A 34 3.36 27.31 7.21
CA GLY A 34 4.16 28.40 6.65
C GLY A 34 5.16 27.97 5.56
N TYR A 35 5.10 26.71 5.10
CA TYR A 35 5.92 26.24 3.99
C TYR A 35 5.04 25.67 2.88
N THR A 36 4.98 26.32 1.73
CA THR A 36 4.25 25.81 0.57
C THR A 36 5.23 25.24 -0.44
N PRO A 37 5.24 23.91 -0.69
CA PRO A 37 6.08 23.31 -1.72
C PRO A 37 5.82 23.91 -3.12
N ALA A 38 6.86 24.00 -3.94
CA ALA A 38 6.69 24.38 -5.35
C ALA A 38 5.80 23.36 -6.06
N GLY A 39 4.83 23.84 -6.85
CA GLY A 39 3.86 22.96 -7.53
C GLY A 39 2.78 22.36 -6.63
N TYR A 40 2.70 22.78 -5.36
CA TYR A 40 1.63 22.35 -4.47
C TYR A 40 0.24 22.73 -5.00
N PHE A 41 -0.70 21.80 -4.86
CA PHE A 41 -2.14 22.01 -5.02
C PHE A 41 -2.86 21.39 -3.84
N GLU A 42 -4.07 21.83 -3.52
CA GLU A 42 -4.85 21.22 -2.44
C GLU A 42 -5.38 19.84 -2.86
N TYR A 43 -5.15 18.85 -2.00
CA TYR A 43 -5.54 17.46 -2.22
C TYR A 43 -5.99 16.79 -0.91
N THR A 44 -6.75 15.71 -1.05
CA THR A 44 -7.01 14.77 0.04
C THR A 44 -5.90 13.74 0.09
N VAL A 45 -5.52 13.28 1.29
CA VAL A 45 -4.56 12.17 1.41
C VAL A 45 -5.07 10.97 0.61
N TYR A 46 -4.20 10.40 -0.23
CA TYR A 46 -4.56 9.26 -1.06
C TYR A 46 -4.90 8.04 -0.19
N PRO A 47 -5.72 7.12 -0.71
CA PRO A 47 -6.03 5.89 -0.02
C PRO A 47 -4.78 5.06 0.30
N LEU A 48 -4.88 4.24 1.33
CA LEU A 48 -3.87 3.22 1.61
C LEU A 48 -3.90 2.18 0.49
N GLU A 49 -2.73 1.76 0.03
CA GLU A 49 -2.56 0.63 -0.87
C GLU A 49 -1.70 -0.44 -0.19
N GLY A 50 -1.93 -1.71 -0.50
CA GLY A 50 -1.17 -2.84 0.01
C GLY A 50 -0.90 -3.88 -1.08
N ILE A 51 0.35 -4.29 -1.23
CA ILE A 51 0.73 -5.47 -2.03
C ILE A 51 0.89 -6.62 -1.06
N TRP A 52 0.35 -7.79 -1.42
CA TRP A 52 0.29 -8.97 -0.56
C TRP A 52 0.89 -10.18 -1.28
N ASP A 53 1.63 -10.97 -0.51
CA ASP A 53 2.14 -12.27 -0.91
C ASP A 53 2.18 -13.20 0.31
N LEU A 54 2.59 -14.45 0.11
CA LEU A 54 2.81 -15.42 1.18
C LEU A 54 4.31 -15.71 1.33
N THR A 55 4.70 -16.09 2.53
CA THR A 55 5.98 -16.79 2.75
C THR A 55 5.99 -18.14 2.00
N GLU A 56 7.18 -18.71 1.83
CA GLU A 56 7.32 -20.04 1.23
C GLU A 56 6.61 -21.13 2.04
N GLU A 57 6.51 -20.96 3.36
CA GLU A 57 5.75 -21.82 4.25
C GLU A 57 4.25 -21.63 4.04
N GLY A 58 3.78 -20.38 3.98
CA GLY A 58 2.38 -20.05 3.73
C GLY A 58 1.87 -20.59 2.39
N LYS A 59 2.72 -20.57 1.34
CA LYS A 59 2.40 -21.13 0.02
C LYS A 59 2.15 -22.65 0.02
N LYS A 60 2.66 -23.37 1.03
CA LYS A 60 2.50 -24.83 1.16
C LYS A 60 1.23 -25.23 1.91
N LEU A 61 0.47 -24.27 2.45
CA LEU A 61 -0.73 -24.53 3.23
C LEU A 61 -1.97 -24.57 2.32
N ASP A 62 -2.89 -25.47 2.62
CA ASP A 62 -4.17 -25.59 1.90
C ASP A 62 -5.14 -24.43 2.22
N THR A 63 -4.90 -23.72 3.32
CA THR A 63 -5.71 -22.59 3.79
C THR A 63 -4.84 -21.38 4.08
N LEU A 64 -5.43 -20.18 3.95
CA LEU A 64 -4.73 -18.94 4.21
C LEU A 64 -4.40 -18.81 5.70
N ASN A 65 -3.12 -18.96 6.05
CA ASN A 65 -2.59 -18.52 7.33
C ASN A 65 -2.21 -17.03 7.26
N LYS A 66 -2.95 -16.18 7.99
CA LYS A 66 -2.72 -14.73 8.00
C LYS A 66 -1.36 -14.35 8.60
N ASP A 67 -0.78 -15.20 9.45
CA ASP A 67 0.55 -14.96 10.03
C ASP A 67 1.67 -15.15 9.00
N GLU A 68 1.39 -15.82 7.88
CA GLU A 68 2.30 -16.01 6.76
C GLU A 68 2.13 -14.97 5.65
N LEU A 69 1.29 -13.94 5.87
CA LEU A 69 1.17 -12.82 4.94
C LEU A 69 2.43 -11.97 4.95
N LEU A 70 2.95 -11.69 3.76
CA LEU A 70 3.93 -10.65 3.51
C LEU A 70 3.22 -9.47 2.87
N TYR A 71 3.53 -8.26 3.32
CA TYR A 71 2.92 -7.07 2.76
C TYR A 71 3.91 -5.93 2.53
N THR A 72 3.60 -5.11 1.52
CA THR A 72 4.14 -3.76 1.37
C THR A 72 2.96 -2.79 1.29
N ILE A 73 2.79 -1.96 2.31
CA ILE A 73 1.74 -0.94 2.34
C ILE A 73 2.30 0.45 2.01
N MET A 74 1.50 1.28 1.36
CA MET A 74 1.93 2.58 0.84
C MET A 74 0.77 3.56 0.69
N ILE A 75 1.10 4.86 0.67
CA ILE A 75 0.18 5.94 0.34
C ILE A 75 0.84 6.73 -0.79
N ARG A 76 0.15 6.87 -1.92
CA ARG A 76 0.63 7.69 -3.06
C ARG A 76 0.85 9.14 -2.63
N GLN A 77 1.88 9.78 -3.17
CA GLN A 77 2.10 11.21 -3.04
C GLN A 77 1.91 11.91 -4.40
N PRO A 78 1.48 13.19 -4.43
CA PRO A 78 1.52 14.00 -5.64
C PRO A 78 2.93 14.13 -6.23
N ASP A 79 3.02 14.39 -7.53
CA ASP A 79 4.30 14.45 -8.25
C ASP A 79 5.20 15.62 -7.81
N PHE A 80 4.64 16.66 -7.18
CA PHE A 80 5.43 17.76 -6.61
C PHE A 80 6.24 17.33 -5.37
N VAL A 81 5.92 16.19 -4.75
CA VAL A 81 6.56 15.73 -3.52
C VAL A 81 7.93 15.13 -3.85
N THR A 82 8.97 15.90 -3.57
CA THR A 82 10.37 15.51 -3.73
C THR A 82 10.94 14.86 -2.48
N LYS A 83 12.17 14.34 -2.58
CA LYS A 83 12.89 13.77 -1.44
C LYS A 83 13.08 14.79 -0.31
N GLU A 84 13.38 16.04 -0.64
CA GLU A 84 13.58 17.12 0.34
C GLU A 84 12.27 17.45 1.10
N ILE A 85 11.13 17.40 0.41
CA ILE A 85 9.81 17.59 1.04
C ILE A 85 9.51 16.42 1.98
N VAL A 86 9.83 15.20 1.55
CA VAL A 86 9.65 14.01 2.39
C VAL A 86 10.55 14.09 3.63
N ASP A 87 11.81 14.47 3.49
CA ASP A 87 12.74 14.55 4.63
C ASP A 87 12.26 15.56 5.68
N ARG A 88 11.71 16.70 5.24
CA ARG A 88 11.03 17.65 6.15
C ARG A 88 9.82 17.03 6.86
N ALA A 89 9.05 16.20 6.19
CA ALA A 89 7.93 15.49 6.81
C ALA A 89 8.41 14.49 7.87
N PHE A 90 9.51 13.77 7.61
CA PHE A 90 10.15 12.88 8.59
C PHE A 90 10.61 13.65 9.83
N GLU A 91 11.34 14.75 9.66
CA GLU A 91 11.78 15.60 10.77
C GLU A 91 10.60 16.14 11.59
N HIS A 92 9.52 16.56 10.92
CA HIS A 92 8.32 17.06 11.59
C HIS A 92 7.64 15.97 12.43
N VAL A 93 7.47 14.78 11.85
CA VAL A 93 6.82 13.65 12.53
C VAL A 93 7.67 13.17 13.71
N GLU A 94 8.98 13.02 13.53
CA GLU A 94 9.92 12.60 14.56
C GLU A 94 9.86 13.50 15.80
N LYS A 95 9.81 14.83 15.60
CA LYS A 95 9.70 15.82 16.69
C LYS A 95 8.36 15.78 17.41
N LYS A 96 7.27 15.43 16.72
CA LYS A 96 5.91 15.54 17.25
C LYS A 96 5.44 14.29 17.99
N LYS A 97 5.71 13.11 17.42
CA LYS A 97 5.35 11.82 18.03
C LYS A 97 6.35 10.76 17.58
N PRO A 98 7.10 10.14 18.50
CA PRO A 98 7.90 8.97 18.17
C PRO A 98 6.99 7.86 17.63
N HIS A 99 7.27 7.42 16.40
CA HIS A 99 6.63 6.26 15.81
C HIS A 99 7.66 5.12 15.76
N PRO A 100 7.36 3.93 16.32
CA PRO A 100 8.34 2.84 16.40
C PRO A 100 8.85 2.39 15.02
N PHE A 101 8.00 2.50 14.00
CA PHE A 101 8.30 2.09 12.62
C PHE A 101 8.71 3.25 11.70
N LEU A 102 9.01 4.44 12.23
CA LEU A 102 9.37 5.60 11.38
C LEU A 102 10.58 5.30 10.49
N ASN A 103 11.60 4.66 11.06
CA ASN A 103 12.84 4.33 10.36
C ASN A 103 12.68 3.23 9.29
N ASP A 104 11.56 2.50 9.32
CA ASP A 104 11.24 1.45 8.36
C ASP A 104 10.49 1.99 7.14
N VAL A 105 10.01 3.23 7.20
CA VAL A 105 9.35 3.86 6.07
C VAL A 105 10.38 4.24 5.01
N ARG A 106 10.05 3.95 3.74
CA ARG A 106 10.81 4.34 2.56
C ARG A 106 9.95 5.20 1.64
N PHE A 107 10.57 6.23 1.06
CA PHE A 107 10.01 6.98 -0.05
C PHE A 107 10.63 6.51 -1.35
N GLY A 108 9.81 6.32 -2.37
CA GLY A 108 10.23 5.80 -3.66
C GLY A 108 9.06 5.64 -4.60
N THR A 109 9.39 5.26 -5.84
CA THR A 109 8.42 5.05 -6.91
C THR A 109 8.02 3.57 -6.98
N PHE A 110 6.79 3.32 -7.39
CA PHE A 110 6.29 1.98 -7.67
C PHE A 110 5.57 1.99 -9.02
N GLN A 111 5.87 1.03 -9.89
CA GLN A 111 5.24 0.89 -11.20
C GLN A 111 4.53 -0.46 -11.26
N ASP A 112 3.20 -0.42 -11.40
CA ASP A 112 2.36 -1.63 -11.42
C ASP A 112 2.52 -2.47 -12.71
N GLY A 113 2.91 -1.83 -13.82
CA GLY A 113 2.97 -2.50 -15.13
C GLY A 113 1.59 -2.88 -15.66
N LEU A 114 1.52 -3.97 -16.44
CA LEU A 114 0.26 -4.53 -16.93
C LEU A 114 -0.51 -5.19 -15.77
N SER A 115 -1.80 -4.89 -15.64
CA SER A 115 -2.61 -5.38 -14.52
C SER A 115 -4.05 -5.64 -14.92
N VAL A 116 -4.70 -6.56 -14.20
CA VAL A 116 -6.15 -6.75 -14.18
C VAL A 116 -6.69 -6.18 -12.88
N GLN A 117 -7.78 -5.43 -12.93
CA GLN A 117 -8.38 -4.74 -11.78
C GLN A 117 -9.88 -4.99 -11.74
N ILE A 118 -10.42 -5.14 -10.53
CA ILE A 118 -11.86 -5.26 -10.30
C ILE A 118 -12.29 -4.45 -9.08
N LEU A 119 -13.44 -3.78 -9.22
CA LEU A 119 -14.16 -3.12 -8.14
C LEU A 119 -14.86 -4.18 -7.29
N HIS A 120 -14.32 -4.45 -6.09
CA HIS A 120 -14.94 -5.40 -5.15
C HIS A 120 -15.79 -4.66 -4.13
N VAL A 121 -17.10 -4.89 -4.17
CA VAL A 121 -18.07 -4.29 -3.24
C VAL A 121 -18.60 -5.38 -2.30
N GLY A 122 -18.05 -5.45 -1.08
CA GLY A 122 -18.44 -6.46 -0.09
C GLY A 122 -17.37 -6.70 0.98
N PRO A 123 -17.55 -7.74 1.81
CA PRO A 123 -16.54 -8.21 2.76
C PRO A 123 -15.30 -8.74 2.03
N TYR A 124 -14.11 -8.55 2.62
CA TYR A 124 -12.84 -9.00 2.02
C TYR A 124 -12.69 -10.52 1.86
N ASP A 125 -13.43 -11.31 2.64
CA ASP A 125 -13.37 -12.78 2.58
C ASP A 125 -14.32 -13.30 1.49
N GLU A 126 -13.99 -12.99 0.23
CA GLU A 126 -14.84 -13.26 -0.94
C GLU A 126 -14.01 -13.81 -2.11
N PRO A 127 -14.29 -15.05 -2.58
CA PRO A 127 -13.54 -15.65 -3.68
C PRO A 127 -14.00 -15.27 -5.09
N GLN A 128 -15.22 -14.73 -5.29
CA GLN A 128 -15.79 -14.58 -6.63
C GLN A 128 -15.07 -13.51 -7.45
N SER A 129 -14.61 -12.41 -6.83
CA SER A 129 -13.83 -11.38 -7.51
C SER A 129 -12.54 -11.95 -8.09
N PHE A 130 -11.83 -12.79 -7.31
CA PHE A 130 -10.64 -13.49 -7.77
C PHE A 130 -10.94 -14.47 -8.89
N LYS A 131 -12.07 -15.17 -8.81
CA LYS A 131 -12.51 -16.08 -9.88
C LYS A 131 -12.71 -15.34 -11.21
N VAL A 132 -13.41 -14.22 -11.20
CA VAL A 132 -13.63 -13.38 -12.40
C VAL A 132 -12.31 -12.90 -12.99
N MET A 133 -11.39 -12.42 -12.16
CA MET A 133 -10.08 -11.99 -12.64
C MET A 133 -9.25 -13.15 -13.20
N ASN A 134 -9.30 -14.34 -12.59
CA ASN A 134 -8.59 -15.53 -13.07
C ASN A 134 -9.11 -15.99 -14.43
N GLU A 135 -10.43 -15.96 -14.64
CA GLU A 135 -11.05 -16.28 -15.92
C GLU A 135 -10.63 -15.27 -16.99
N PHE A 136 -10.62 -13.97 -16.68
CA PHE A 136 -10.12 -12.95 -17.60
C PHE A 136 -8.64 -13.19 -17.97
N ILE A 137 -7.79 -13.46 -16.99
CA ILE A 137 -6.35 -13.74 -17.19
C ILE A 137 -6.17 -14.92 -18.14
N LYS A 138 -6.86 -16.03 -17.88
CA LYS A 138 -6.80 -17.24 -18.71
C LYS A 138 -7.28 -16.99 -20.14
N ASN A 139 -8.39 -16.28 -20.30
CA ASN A 139 -8.99 -16.02 -21.61
C ASN A 139 -8.18 -15.05 -22.48
N ASN A 140 -7.28 -14.27 -21.87
CA ASN A 140 -6.43 -13.29 -22.55
C ASN A 140 -4.96 -13.73 -22.65
N ASN A 141 -4.64 -15.00 -22.33
CA ASN A 141 -3.27 -15.53 -22.33
C ASN A 141 -2.30 -14.68 -21.49
N LEU A 142 -2.75 -14.26 -20.31
CA LEU A 142 -1.97 -13.49 -19.37
C LEU A 142 -1.47 -14.40 -18.24
N GLU A 143 -0.34 -14.05 -17.62
CA GLU A 143 0.21 -14.78 -16.47
C GLU A 143 0.31 -13.89 -15.24
N LYS A 144 0.06 -14.46 -14.06
CA LYS A 144 0.11 -13.73 -12.77
C LYS A 144 1.55 -13.57 -12.29
N HIS A 145 1.86 -12.37 -11.80
CA HIS A 145 3.15 -12.11 -11.16
C HIS A 145 3.15 -12.40 -9.64
N TYR A 146 2.00 -12.29 -8.96
CA TYR A 146 1.87 -12.50 -7.52
C TYR A 146 0.80 -13.55 -7.19
N ASN A 147 0.97 -14.23 -6.04
CA ASN A 147 0.01 -15.25 -5.60
C ASN A 147 -1.29 -14.65 -5.06
N ILE A 148 -1.18 -13.62 -4.21
CA ILE A 148 -2.36 -12.98 -3.59
C ILE A 148 -2.80 -11.75 -4.41
N GLY A 149 -1.91 -10.79 -4.63
CA GLY A 149 -2.20 -9.60 -5.43
C GLY A 149 -1.93 -8.27 -4.74
N LYS A 150 -2.41 -7.19 -5.35
CA LYS A 150 -2.38 -5.82 -4.82
C LYS A 150 -3.81 -5.40 -4.49
N TYR A 151 -4.01 -4.75 -3.36
CA TYR A 151 -5.29 -4.21 -2.94
C TYR A 151 -5.12 -2.73 -2.71
N ILE A 152 -6.07 -1.95 -3.19
CA ILE A 152 -6.15 -0.52 -2.93
C ILE A 152 -7.33 -0.34 -1.98
N PHE A 153 -7.10 0.17 -0.78
CA PHE A 153 -8.13 0.44 0.23
C PHE A 153 -8.93 1.71 -0.15
N GLN A 154 -9.54 1.62 -1.32
CA GLN A 154 -10.69 2.35 -1.82
C GLN A 154 -11.35 1.38 -2.82
N ILE A 155 -12.04 0.36 -2.30
CA ILE A 155 -12.92 -0.54 -3.05
C ILE A 155 -12.29 -1.16 -4.34
N LEU A 156 -11.01 -1.53 -4.42
CA LEU A 156 -10.47 -2.16 -5.64
C LEU A 156 -9.47 -3.29 -5.34
N GLY A 157 -9.78 -4.50 -5.82
CA GLY A 157 -8.83 -5.62 -5.90
C GLY A 157 -8.05 -5.58 -7.22
N LYS A 158 -6.74 -5.79 -7.20
CA LYS A 158 -5.83 -5.67 -8.36
C LYS A 158 -4.86 -6.86 -8.43
N LEU A 159 -4.70 -7.47 -9.60
CA LEU A 159 -3.71 -8.52 -9.86
C LEU A 159 -2.72 -8.00 -10.91
N ASN A 160 -1.42 -8.04 -10.62
CA ASN A 160 -0.37 -7.67 -11.56
C ASN A 160 0.08 -8.88 -12.38
N LEU A 161 0.46 -8.66 -13.65
CA LEU A 161 0.76 -9.71 -14.62
C LEU A 161 2.22 -9.65 -15.12
N GLN A 162 2.74 -10.77 -15.64
CA GLN A 162 3.99 -10.85 -16.42
C GLN A 162 3.69 -11.16 -17.91
N ASN A 163 4.65 -10.87 -18.78
CA ASN A 163 4.64 -11.22 -20.21
C ASN A 163 5.09 -12.66 -20.45
#